data_AF-A0AAV6IQ20-F1
#
_entry.id   AF-A0AAV6IQ20-F1
#
_cell.length_a   1.000
_cell.length_b   1.000
_cell.length_c   1.000
_cell.angle_alpha   90.00
_cell.angle_beta   90.00
_cell.angle_gamma   90.00
#
_symmetry.space_group_name_H-M   'P 1'
#
loop_
_entity.id
_entity.type
_entity.pdbx_description
1 polymer ?
#
loop_
_entity_poly.entity_id
_entity_poly.type
_entity_poly.pdbx_seq_one_letter_code
_entity_poly.pdbx_strand_id
1 'polypeptide(L)'
;MESQASLPPIAQPQNEVLPENNGGKHAAQLASRIGVEVRTHVIDLGVHRWNAVDESVKAPILQRIMDKFDLQGDPIDVEKAVATQCGRRLSNHNFVLHKKYKKLKETRGEEYARNNPPAGVNPEQWTSLVTKKWTVPKWLVISFTGEIVMVLLIACCFWILLKKPHPKLETLIVFSVGLWSCRSDQKKTPQTGSLIEAANNKIDELALAKEEQGKTLASVMAYLKQQGFTG
;
A
#
# COMPACT_ATOMS: atom_id res chain seq x y z
N MET A 1 81.24 38.18 -30.27
CA MET A 1 80.85 36.92 -29.60
C MET A 1 80.34 37.32 -28.22
N GLU A 2 79.04 37.65 -28.13
CA GLU A 2 78.39 38.01 -26.87
C GLU A 2 77.46 36.88 -26.45
N SER A 3 77.62 36.47 -25.19
CA SER A 3 76.98 35.31 -24.56
C SER A 3 75.54 35.67 -24.16
N GLN A 4 74.56 34.92 -24.67
CA GLN A 4 73.15 35.03 -24.28
C GLN A 4 72.94 34.41 -22.89
N ALA A 5 72.51 35.24 -21.93
CA ALA A 5 71.97 34.77 -20.66
C ALA A 5 70.48 34.41 -20.85
N SER A 6 70.15 33.14 -20.63
CA SER A 6 68.79 32.61 -20.70
C SER A 6 68.01 32.95 -19.43
N LEU A 7 66.85 33.61 -19.57
CA LEU A 7 65.91 33.87 -18.48
C LEU A 7 65.06 32.62 -18.20
N PRO A 8 64.69 32.34 -16.93
CA PRO A 8 63.85 31.19 -16.60
C PRO A 8 62.39 31.40 -17.04
N PRO A 9 61.64 30.30 -17.33
CA PRO A 9 60.25 30.40 -17.78
C PRO A 9 59.36 30.93 -16.65
N ILE A 10 58.58 31.96 -16.96
CA ILE A 10 57.51 32.49 -16.12
C ILE A 10 56.44 31.41 -16.00
N ALA A 11 56.29 30.83 -14.81
CA ALA A 11 55.19 29.93 -14.49
C ALA A 11 53.87 30.71 -14.61
N GLN A 12 53.00 30.29 -15.52
CA GLN A 12 51.63 30.80 -15.59
C GLN A 12 50.88 30.37 -14.32
N PRO A 13 50.13 31.27 -13.66
CA PRO A 13 49.29 30.89 -12.55
C PRO A 13 48.23 29.91 -13.06
N GLN A 14 48.17 28.76 -12.41
CA GLN A 14 47.11 27.78 -12.59
C GLN A 14 45.79 28.48 -12.28
N ASN A 15 44.97 28.72 -13.30
CA ASN A 15 43.59 29.14 -13.13
C ASN A 15 42.89 28.00 -12.37
N GLU A 16 42.77 28.18 -11.06
CA GLU A 16 41.92 27.40 -10.18
C GLU A 16 40.48 27.62 -10.66
N VAL A 17 40.00 26.70 -11.51
CA VAL A 17 38.61 26.65 -11.92
C VAL A 17 37.81 26.25 -10.68
N LEU A 18 37.34 27.25 -9.95
CA LEU A 18 36.29 27.10 -8.94
C LEU A 18 35.15 26.27 -9.57
N PRO A 19 34.64 25.23 -8.91
CA PRO A 19 33.59 24.41 -9.48
C PRO A 19 32.38 25.29 -9.76
N GLU A 20 32.03 25.43 -11.06
CA GLU A 20 30.78 26.02 -11.47
C GLU A 20 29.66 25.41 -10.63
N ASN A 21 28.85 26.28 -10.01
CA ASN A 21 27.69 25.93 -9.21
C ASN A 21 26.61 25.27 -10.11
N ASN A 22 26.88 24.05 -10.56
CA ASN A 22 26.05 23.21 -11.43
C ASN A 22 25.08 22.34 -10.61
N GLY A 23 25.06 22.48 -9.27
CA GLY A 23 24.25 21.68 -8.36
C GLY A 23 22.75 21.69 -8.69
N GLY A 24 22.23 22.82 -9.20
CA GLY A 24 20.82 22.93 -9.59
C GLY A 24 20.43 22.17 -10.86
N LYS A 25 21.31 22.11 -11.87
CA LYS A 25 21.04 21.44 -13.15
C LYS A 25 21.06 19.92 -12.99
N HIS A 26 22.02 19.38 -12.25
CA HIS A 26 22.12 17.95 -11.98
C HIS A 26 20.96 17.45 -11.10
N ALA A 27 20.50 18.24 -10.13
CA ALA A 27 19.33 17.90 -9.31
C ALA A 27 18.05 17.76 -10.15
N ALA A 28 17.81 18.68 -11.08
CA ALA A 28 16.66 18.61 -11.98
C ALA A 28 16.71 17.40 -12.91
N GLN A 29 17.90 17.08 -13.45
CA GLN A 29 18.12 15.91 -14.30
C GLN A 29 17.93 14.60 -13.54
N LEU A 30 18.50 14.48 -12.34
CA LEU A 30 18.30 13.34 -11.44
C LEU A 30 16.82 13.12 -11.16
N ALA A 31 16.12 14.17 -10.74
CA ALA A 31 14.70 14.11 -10.44
C ALA A 31 13.83 13.71 -11.66
N SER A 32 14.18 14.20 -12.85
CA SER A 32 13.53 13.83 -14.10
C SER A 32 13.77 12.35 -14.41
N ARG A 33 15.01 11.88 -14.28
CA ARG A 33 15.38 10.48 -14.55
C ARG A 33 14.70 9.51 -13.59
N ILE A 34 14.68 9.82 -12.29
CA ILE A 34 13.93 9.06 -11.29
C ILE A 34 12.46 8.93 -11.71
N GLY A 35 11.87 10.05 -12.16
CA GLY A 35 10.50 10.06 -12.64
C GLY A 35 10.26 9.13 -13.84
N VAL A 36 11.20 9.10 -14.79
CA VAL A 36 11.13 8.20 -15.96
C VAL A 36 11.25 6.75 -15.53
N GLU A 37 12.29 6.39 -14.77
CA GLU A 37 12.52 5.01 -14.34
C GLU A 37 11.32 4.45 -13.56
N VAL A 38 10.78 5.23 -12.62
CA VAL A 38 9.61 4.83 -11.83
C VAL A 38 8.38 4.59 -12.72
N ARG A 39 8.10 5.48 -13.68
CA ARG A 39 6.91 5.35 -14.55
C ARG A 39 7.04 4.23 -15.57
N THR A 40 8.25 3.94 -16.02
CA THR A 40 8.50 2.92 -17.04
C THR A 40 8.51 1.51 -16.43
N HIS A 41 9.11 1.34 -15.25
CA HIS A 41 9.40 0.01 -14.71
C HIS A 41 8.46 -0.44 -13.60
N VAL A 42 7.73 0.46 -12.93
CA VAL A 42 6.70 0.06 -11.96
C VAL A 42 5.40 -0.24 -12.72
N ILE A 43 5.16 -1.52 -13.01
CA ILE A 43 3.95 -1.97 -13.72
C ILE A 43 2.73 -1.94 -12.79
N ASP A 44 2.86 -2.43 -11.56
CA ASP A 44 1.76 -2.38 -10.60
C ASP A 44 1.72 -1.02 -9.86
N LEU A 45 1.04 -0.05 -10.45
CA LEU A 45 0.79 1.26 -9.83
C LEU A 45 -0.30 1.23 -8.73
N GLY A 46 -1.03 0.11 -8.61
CA GLY A 46 -2.03 -0.12 -7.56
C GLY A 46 -1.42 -0.10 -6.16
N VAL A 47 -0.13 -0.43 -6.05
CA VAL A 47 0.64 -0.40 -4.81
C VAL A 47 0.59 0.99 -4.16
N HIS A 48 0.37 1.04 -2.84
CA HIS A 48 0.14 2.30 -2.12
C HIS A 48 1.39 3.11 -1.82
N ARG A 49 2.55 2.47 -1.62
CA ARG A 49 3.80 3.10 -1.18
C ARG A 49 4.99 2.47 -1.87
N TRP A 50 6.08 3.24 -2.03
CA TRP A 50 7.33 2.72 -2.58
C TRP A 50 7.81 1.47 -1.87
N ASN A 51 7.77 1.44 -0.53
CA ASN A 51 8.22 0.29 0.26
C ASN A 51 7.48 -1.01 -0.07
N ALA A 52 6.24 -0.94 -0.56
CA ALA A 52 5.43 -2.09 -0.94
C ALA A 52 5.63 -2.52 -2.40
N VAL A 53 6.46 -1.80 -3.18
CA VAL A 53 6.89 -2.25 -4.51
C VAL A 53 7.82 -3.44 -4.34
N ASP A 54 7.72 -4.43 -5.21
CA ASP A 54 8.56 -5.62 -5.14
C ASP A 54 10.05 -5.28 -5.28
N GLU A 55 10.89 -5.97 -4.52
CA GLU A 55 12.33 -5.68 -4.49
C GLU A 55 13.02 -5.98 -5.82
N SER A 56 12.52 -6.97 -6.58
CA SER A 56 13.00 -7.25 -7.95
C SER A 56 12.75 -6.10 -8.92
N VAL A 57 11.84 -5.18 -8.59
CA VAL A 57 11.57 -3.97 -9.37
C VAL A 57 12.36 -2.78 -8.80
N LYS A 58 12.43 -2.63 -7.47
CA LYS A 58 13.14 -1.52 -6.83
C LYS A 58 14.63 -1.54 -7.09
N ALA A 59 15.28 -2.68 -6.84
CA ALA A 59 16.74 -2.76 -6.87
C ALA A 59 17.31 -2.39 -8.25
N PRO A 60 16.78 -2.87 -9.40
CA PRO A 60 17.26 -2.45 -10.70
C PRO A 60 17.04 -0.97 -11.01
N ILE A 61 15.95 -0.37 -10.50
CA ILE A 61 15.69 1.08 -10.66
C ILE A 61 16.73 1.89 -9.90
N LEU A 62 16.96 1.54 -8.64
CA LEU A 62 17.94 2.23 -7.78
C LEU A 62 19.35 2.09 -8.37
N GLN A 63 19.74 0.88 -8.78
CA GLN A 63 21.03 0.62 -9.40
C GLN A 63 21.24 1.49 -10.65
N ARG A 64 20.28 1.52 -11.58
CA ARG A 64 20.40 2.36 -12.80
C ARG A 64 20.50 3.86 -12.51
N ILE A 65 19.91 4.32 -11.41
CA ILE A 65 20.03 5.72 -10.99
C ILE A 65 21.42 5.96 -10.39
N MET A 66 21.88 5.09 -9.50
CA MET A 66 23.18 5.22 -8.84
C MET A 66 24.35 5.04 -9.81
N ASP A 67 24.26 4.14 -10.80
CA ASP A 67 25.29 3.95 -11.81
C ASP A 67 25.44 5.17 -12.73
N LYS A 68 24.34 5.91 -12.94
CA LYS A 68 24.30 7.05 -13.88
C LYS A 68 24.73 8.37 -13.26
N PHE A 69 24.59 8.50 -11.94
CA PHE A 69 24.88 9.73 -11.22
C PHE A 69 25.93 9.42 -10.16
N ASP A 70 27.04 10.17 -10.17
CA ASP A 70 28.06 10.08 -9.13
C ASP A 70 27.54 10.73 -7.83
N LEU A 71 26.78 9.95 -7.06
CA LEU A 71 26.15 10.40 -5.82
C LEU A 71 27.13 10.23 -4.66
N GLN A 72 27.61 11.34 -4.12
CA GLN A 72 28.53 11.34 -2.97
C GLN A 72 27.76 11.18 -1.65
N GLY A 73 28.35 10.45 -0.71
CA GLY A 73 27.84 10.26 0.66
C GLY A 73 27.97 8.82 1.15
N ASP A 74 27.43 8.56 2.33
CA ASP A 74 27.27 7.19 2.82
C ASP A 74 26.31 6.42 1.89
N PRO A 75 26.69 5.24 1.36
CA PRO A 75 25.88 4.50 0.40
C PRO A 75 24.47 4.19 0.89
N ILE A 76 24.29 3.91 2.19
CA ILE A 76 22.98 3.57 2.77
C ILE A 76 22.09 4.81 2.78
N ASP A 77 22.65 5.96 3.15
CA ASP A 77 21.90 7.22 3.17
C ASP A 77 21.58 7.74 1.76
N VAL A 78 22.50 7.57 0.81
CA VAL A 78 22.27 7.88 -0.60
C VAL A 78 21.12 7.03 -1.16
N GLU A 79 21.15 5.72 -0.93
CA GLU A 79 20.09 4.81 -1.38
C GLU A 79 18.73 5.19 -0.78
N LYS A 80 18.66 5.44 0.53
CA LYS A 80 17.44 5.90 1.21
C LYS A 80 16.91 7.22 0.63
N ALA A 81 17.80 8.16 0.33
CA ALA A 81 17.42 9.44 -0.27
C ALA A 81 16.82 9.24 -1.68
N VAL A 82 17.45 8.41 -2.51
CA VAL A 82 16.94 8.08 -3.86
C VAL A 82 15.60 7.35 -3.76
N ALA A 83 15.49 6.34 -2.89
CA ALA A 83 14.24 5.60 -2.66
C ALA A 83 13.10 6.52 -2.21
N THR A 84 13.39 7.50 -1.34
CA THR A 84 12.42 8.52 -0.93
C THR A 84 11.94 9.35 -2.10
N GLN A 85 12.84 9.75 -3.00
CA GLN A 85 12.48 10.47 -4.22
C GLN A 85 11.65 9.59 -5.17
N CYS A 86 11.99 8.31 -5.34
CA CYS A 86 11.20 7.35 -6.12
C CYS A 86 9.75 7.29 -5.61
N GLY A 87 9.58 7.15 -4.28
CA GLY A 87 8.26 7.14 -3.66
C GLY A 87 7.47 8.44 -3.84
N ARG A 88 8.13 9.60 -3.72
CA ARG A 88 7.49 10.89 -3.99
C ARG A 88 7.05 11.00 -5.45
N ARG A 89 7.88 10.57 -6.40
CA ARG A 89 7.55 10.60 -7.84
C ARG A 89 6.43 9.65 -8.21
N LEU A 90 6.43 8.44 -7.65
CA LEU A 90 5.33 7.48 -7.80
C LEU A 90 4.02 8.07 -7.26
N SER A 91 4.06 8.66 -6.07
CA SER A 91 2.87 9.24 -5.42
C SER A 91 2.30 10.41 -6.22
N ASN A 92 3.16 11.32 -6.69
CA ASN A 92 2.76 12.44 -7.53
C ASN A 92 2.18 11.96 -8.87
N HIS A 93 2.78 10.95 -9.49
CA HIS A 93 2.25 10.38 -10.73
C HIS A 93 0.85 9.81 -10.53
N ASN A 94 0.66 8.97 -9.51
CA ASN A 94 -0.64 8.41 -9.15
C ASN A 94 -1.68 9.49 -8.84
N PHE A 95 -1.29 10.57 -8.16
CA PHE A 95 -2.18 11.70 -7.89
C PHE A 95 -2.65 12.39 -9.18
N VAL A 96 -1.74 12.68 -10.11
CA VAL A 96 -2.07 13.28 -11.41
C VAL A 96 -3.00 12.37 -12.21
N LEU A 97 -2.74 11.06 -12.22
CA LEU A 97 -3.59 10.08 -12.90
C LEU A 97 -4.98 10.00 -12.26
N HIS A 98 -5.07 10.00 -10.93
CA HIS A 98 -6.35 9.98 -10.23
C HIS A 98 -7.19 11.22 -10.54
N LYS A 99 -6.56 12.41 -10.62
CA LYS A 99 -7.25 13.64 -11.03
C LYS A 99 -7.83 13.53 -12.44
N LYS A 100 -7.08 12.94 -13.38
CA LYS A 100 -7.57 12.69 -14.76
C LYS A 100 -8.71 11.67 -14.77
N TYR A 101 -8.57 10.57 -14.04
CA TYR A 101 -9.61 9.55 -13.90
C TYR A 101 -10.92 10.15 -13.36
N LYS A 102 -10.86 10.93 -12.27
CA LYS A 102 -12.03 11.58 -11.66
C LYS A 102 -12.74 12.49 -12.66
N LYS A 103 -11.99 13.30 -13.40
CA LYS A 103 -12.54 14.17 -14.45
C LYS A 103 -13.22 13.38 -15.57
N LEU A 104 -12.63 12.27 -16.02
CA LEU A 104 -13.22 11.40 -17.04
C LEU A 104 -14.50 10.74 -16.52
N LYS A 105 -14.48 10.24 -15.28
CA LYS A 105 -15.63 9.61 -14.63
C LYS A 105 -16.81 10.58 -14.50
N GLU A 106 -16.55 11.83 -14.10
CA GLU A 106 -17.57 12.87 -13.96
C GLU A 106 -18.16 13.32 -15.30
N THR A 107 -17.36 13.31 -16.38
CA THR A 107 -17.78 13.86 -17.68
C THR A 107 -18.38 12.82 -18.64
N ARG A 108 -17.92 11.56 -18.58
CA ARG A 108 -18.28 10.51 -19.55
C ARG A 108 -18.70 9.19 -18.91
N GLY A 109 -18.73 9.13 -17.58
CA GLY A 109 -19.07 7.93 -16.82
C GLY A 109 -17.86 7.05 -16.50
N GLU A 110 -18.07 6.13 -15.55
CA GLU A 110 -17.01 5.27 -15.00
C GLU A 110 -16.46 4.26 -16.02
N GLU A 111 -17.32 3.63 -16.80
CA GLU A 111 -16.91 2.66 -17.81
C GLU A 111 -16.01 3.29 -18.88
N TYR A 112 -16.36 4.48 -19.36
CA TYR A 112 -15.52 5.24 -20.27
C TYR A 112 -14.17 5.57 -19.64
N ALA A 113 -14.15 6.07 -18.40
CA ALA A 113 -12.91 6.41 -17.70
C ALA A 113 -11.98 5.20 -17.51
N ARG A 114 -12.55 4.00 -17.27
CA ARG A 114 -11.80 2.76 -17.11
C ARG A 114 -11.11 2.34 -18.41
N ASN A 115 -11.80 2.46 -19.54
CA ASN A 115 -11.32 1.97 -20.84
C ASN A 115 -10.46 2.99 -21.61
N ASN A 116 -10.33 4.23 -21.13
CA ASN A 116 -9.61 5.30 -21.82
C ASN A 116 -8.42 5.81 -20.97
N PRO A 117 -7.29 5.09 -20.94
CA PRO A 117 -6.09 5.55 -20.24
C PRO A 117 -5.56 6.86 -20.83
N PRO A 118 -5.00 7.77 -20.02
CA PRO A 118 -4.31 8.94 -20.53
C PRO A 118 -3.11 8.58 -21.42
N ALA A 119 -2.80 9.42 -22.40
CA ALA A 119 -1.65 9.24 -23.28
C ALA A 119 -0.34 9.00 -22.50
N GLY A 120 0.41 7.99 -22.89
CA GLY A 120 1.69 7.61 -22.27
C GLY A 120 1.58 6.78 -20.99
N VAL A 121 0.37 6.37 -20.58
CA VAL A 121 0.16 5.42 -19.48
C VAL A 121 -0.06 4.03 -20.05
N ASN A 122 0.65 3.02 -19.54
CA ASN A 122 0.44 1.65 -19.97
C ASN A 122 -0.99 1.20 -19.57
N PRO A 123 -1.76 0.56 -20.48
CA PRO A 123 -3.08 0.00 -20.17
C PRO A 123 -3.11 -0.90 -18.93
N GLU A 124 -2.07 -1.69 -18.68
CA GLU A 124 -1.97 -2.58 -17.51
C GLU A 124 -1.84 -1.77 -16.21
N GLN A 125 -0.96 -0.76 -16.22
CA GLN A 125 -0.79 0.19 -15.11
C GLN A 125 -2.10 0.89 -14.78
N TRP A 126 -2.82 1.34 -15.81
CA TRP A 126 -4.11 2.01 -15.67
C TRP A 126 -5.18 1.08 -15.09
N THR A 127 -5.25 -0.14 -15.63
CA THR A 127 -6.19 -1.16 -15.15
C THR A 127 -5.94 -1.48 -13.68
N SER A 128 -4.67 -1.64 -13.27
CA SER A 128 -4.33 -1.88 -11.87
C SER A 128 -4.77 -0.73 -10.95
N LEU A 129 -4.56 0.53 -11.37
CA LEU A 129 -4.98 1.70 -10.59
C LEU A 129 -6.49 1.76 -10.39
N VAL A 130 -7.25 1.59 -11.48
CA VAL A 130 -8.71 1.65 -11.40
C VAL A 130 -9.24 0.51 -10.53
N THR A 131 -8.84 -0.73 -10.83
CA THR A 131 -9.37 -1.92 -10.15
C THR A 131 -8.93 -2.05 -8.70
N LYS A 132 -7.63 -1.93 -8.42
CA LYS A 132 -7.06 -2.20 -7.09
C LYS A 132 -7.10 -1.00 -6.14
N LYS A 133 -7.23 0.23 -6.64
CA LYS A 133 -7.00 1.44 -5.82
C LYS A 133 -8.17 2.42 -5.80
N TRP A 134 -8.82 2.66 -6.92
CA TRP A 134 -9.85 3.71 -7.04
C TRP A 134 -11.28 3.20 -7.06
N THR A 135 -11.48 1.95 -7.47
CA THR A 135 -12.78 1.26 -7.40
C THR A 135 -12.97 0.51 -6.07
N VAL A 136 -11.89 0.32 -5.29
CA VAL A 136 -12.00 -0.26 -3.94
C VAL A 136 -12.80 0.69 -3.03
N PRO A 137 -13.92 0.24 -2.43
CA PRO A 137 -14.70 1.07 -1.55
C PRO A 137 -13.88 1.53 -0.35
N LYS A 138 -14.06 2.81 0.04
CA LYS A 138 -13.31 3.44 1.14
C LYS A 138 -13.43 2.69 2.48
N TRP A 139 -14.52 1.94 2.69
CA TRP A 139 -14.74 1.11 3.88
C TRP A 139 -13.90 -0.18 3.90
N LEU A 140 -13.56 -0.74 2.74
CA LEU A 140 -12.71 -1.93 2.62
C LEU A 140 -11.22 -1.63 2.92
N VAL A 141 -10.82 -0.37 2.74
CA VAL A 141 -9.46 0.11 3.08
C VAL A 141 -9.33 0.39 4.59
N ILE A 142 -10.44 0.77 5.23
CA ILE A 142 -10.50 1.03 6.68
C ILE A 142 -10.52 -0.28 7.47
N SER A 143 -11.13 -1.36 6.96
CA SER A 143 -11.10 -2.67 7.63
C SER A 143 -9.68 -3.22 7.76
N PHE A 144 -8.86 -3.19 6.70
CA PHE A 144 -7.48 -3.72 6.78
C PHE A 144 -6.53 -2.95 7.72
N THR A 145 -6.75 -1.65 7.95
CA THR A 145 -5.89 -0.83 8.82
C THR A 145 -6.47 -0.65 10.22
N GLY A 146 -7.81 -0.54 10.33
CA GLY A 146 -8.53 -0.43 11.58
C GLY A 146 -8.60 -1.74 12.34
N GLU A 147 -8.80 -2.88 11.65
CA GLU A 147 -8.90 -4.20 12.31
C GLU A 147 -7.56 -4.66 12.86
N ILE A 148 -6.43 -4.39 12.19
CA ILE A 148 -5.11 -4.72 12.76
C ILE A 148 -4.84 -3.90 14.03
N VAL A 149 -5.18 -2.60 14.02
CA VAL A 149 -5.00 -1.74 15.21
C VAL A 149 -6.01 -2.10 16.31
N MET A 150 -7.26 -2.46 15.97
CA MET A 150 -8.25 -2.95 16.94
C MET A 150 -7.87 -4.31 17.51
N VAL A 151 -7.42 -5.26 16.69
CA VAL A 151 -6.96 -6.59 17.13
C VAL A 151 -5.71 -6.44 17.99
N LEU A 152 -4.77 -5.55 17.63
CA LEU A 152 -3.61 -5.24 18.47
C LEU A 152 -4.00 -4.56 19.79
N LEU A 153 -4.95 -3.63 19.78
CA LEU A 153 -5.48 -3.01 20.99
C LEU A 153 -6.24 -4.00 21.87
N ILE A 154 -7.07 -4.86 21.28
CA ILE A 154 -7.83 -5.91 21.99
C ILE A 154 -6.85 -6.94 22.56
N ALA A 155 -5.86 -7.39 21.80
CA ALA A 155 -4.82 -8.30 22.27
C ALA A 155 -3.96 -7.66 23.37
N CYS A 156 -3.62 -6.37 23.26
CA CYS A 156 -2.91 -5.62 24.28
C CYS A 156 -3.75 -5.48 25.56
N CYS A 157 -5.04 -5.15 25.43
CA CYS A 157 -5.99 -5.13 26.55
C CYS A 157 -6.14 -6.51 27.20
N PHE A 158 -6.24 -7.59 26.41
CA PHE A 158 -6.28 -8.97 26.92
C PHE A 158 -4.99 -9.34 27.66
N TRP A 159 -3.82 -8.96 27.15
CA TRP A 159 -2.54 -9.20 27.81
C TRP A 159 -2.39 -8.42 29.13
N ILE A 160 -2.89 -7.18 29.18
CA ILE A 160 -2.96 -6.36 30.40
C ILE A 160 -3.94 -6.99 31.42
N LEU A 161 -5.10 -7.47 30.97
CA LEU A 161 -6.12 -8.11 31.81
C LEU A 161 -5.67 -9.48 32.36
N LEU A 162 -4.92 -10.27 31.57
CA LEU A 162 -4.31 -11.53 32.02
C LEU A 162 -3.26 -11.31 33.13
N LYS A 163 -2.62 -10.13 33.19
CA LYS A 163 -1.66 -9.79 34.25
C LYS A 163 -2.31 -9.26 35.54
N LYS A 164 -3.54 -8.71 35.49
CA LYS A 164 -4.29 -8.27 36.69
C LYS A 164 -5.81 -8.34 36.45
N PRO A 165 -6.52 -9.34 36.98
CA PRO A 165 -7.97 -9.40 36.90
C PRO A 165 -8.57 -8.34 37.81
N HIS A 166 -9.21 -7.31 37.23
CA HIS A 166 -9.97 -6.30 37.98
C HIS A 166 -11.44 -6.35 37.56
N PRO A 167 -12.39 -6.52 38.50
CA PRO A 167 -13.80 -6.81 38.20
C PRO A 167 -14.61 -5.64 37.59
N LYS A 168 -13.98 -4.48 37.31
CA LYS A 168 -14.66 -3.28 36.80
C LYS A 168 -14.47 -3.06 35.28
N LEU A 169 -13.72 -3.92 34.60
CA LEU A 169 -13.40 -3.77 33.17
C LEU A 169 -14.35 -4.54 32.22
N GLU A 170 -15.15 -5.48 32.73
CA GLU A 170 -16.11 -6.24 31.92
C GLU A 170 -17.24 -5.35 31.36
N THR A 171 -17.68 -4.34 32.13
CA THR A 171 -18.78 -3.45 31.74
C THR A 171 -18.41 -2.49 30.60
N LEU A 172 -17.13 -2.14 30.44
CA LEU A 172 -16.66 -1.19 29.43
C LEU A 172 -16.50 -1.84 28.04
N ILE A 173 -16.24 -3.16 28.00
CA ILE A 173 -16.09 -3.93 26.75
C ILE A 173 -17.47 -4.15 26.10
N VAL A 174 -18.51 -4.42 26.88
CA VAL A 174 -19.88 -4.58 26.34
C VAL A 174 -20.40 -3.28 25.71
N PHE A 175 -20.06 -2.12 26.29
CA PHE A 175 -20.49 -0.82 25.78
C PHE A 175 -19.84 -0.43 24.44
N SER A 176 -18.56 -0.80 24.25
CA SER A 176 -17.81 -0.48 23.03
C SER A 176 -18.18 -1.39 21.86
N VAL A 177 -18.49 -2.67 22.11
CA VAL A 177 -19.03 -3.58 21.09
C VAL A 177 -20.46 -3.20 20.67
N GLY A 178 -21.31 -2.78 21.63
CA GLY A 178 -22.68 -2.32 21.35
C GLY A 178 -22.75 -1.06 20.47
N LEU A 179 -21.89 -0.06 20.74
CA LEU A 179 -21.81 1.16 19.94
C LEU A 179 -21.33 0.91 18.50
N TRP A 180 -20.49 -0.12 18.28
CA TRP A 180 -20.01 -0.48 16.96
C TRP A 180 -21.11 -1.16 16.13
N SER A 181 -21.94 -2.00 16.76
CA SER A 181 -23.08 -2.65 16.11
C SER A 181 -24.13 -1.62 15.65
N CYS A 182 -24.51 -0.67 16.51
CA CYS A 182 -25.48 0.39 16.17
C CYS A 182 -25.01 1.33 15.06
N ARG A 183 -23.70 1.56 14.91
CA ARG A 183 -23.16 2.44 13.85
C ARG A 183 -23.10 1.77 12.47
N SER A 184 -23.12 0.43 12.44
CA SER A 184 -23.10 -0.36 11.21
C SER A 184 -24.45 -0.35 10.49
N ASP A 185 -25.56 -0.36 11.24
CA ASP A 185 -26.90 -0.48 10.67
C ASP A 185 -27.39 0.77 9.92
N GLN A 186 -26.93 1.97 10.26
CA GLN A 186 -27.40 3.21 9.62
C GLN A 186 -26.82 3.46 8.20
N LYS A 187 -25.91 2.63 7.68
CA LYS A 187 -25.18 2.90 6.42
C LYS A 187 -25.47 1.94 5.27
N LYS A 188 -26.56 1.17 5.34
CA LYS A 188 -26.94 0.22 4.28
C LYS A 188 -27.65 0.96 3.14
N THR A 189 -26.97 1.13 2.00
CA THR A 189 -27.59 1.58 0.73
C THR A 189 -28.35 0.42 0.04
N PRO A 190 -29.33 0.70 -0.83
CA PRO A 190 -30.27 -0.31 -1.35
C PRO A 190 -29.64 -1.48 -2.14
N GLN A 191 -28.47 -1.31 -2.79
CA GLN A 191 -27.80 -2.42 -3.49
C GLN A 191 -27.10 -3.44 -2.56
N THR A 192 -26.84 -3.05 -1.30
CA THR A 192 -26.26 -3.96 -0.29
C THR A 192 -27.30 -4.85 0.40
N GLY A 193 -28.60 -4.58 0.22
CA GLY A 193 -29.68 -5.37 0.82
C GLY A 193 -29.71 -6.80 0.29
N SER A 194 -29.64 -6.99 -1.03
CA SER A 194 -29.80 -8.32 -1.64
C SER A 194 -28.62 -9.26 -1.36
N LEU A 195 -27.40 -8.73 -1.25
CA LEU A 195 -26.22 -9.52 -0.92
C LEU A 195 -26.19 -9.93 0.56
N ILE A 196 -26.69 -9.07 1.45
CA ILE A 196 -26.83 -9.38 2.88
C ILE A 196 -27.95 -10.40 3.08
N GLU A 197 -29.06 -10.28 2.36
CA GLU A 197 -30.18 -11.23 2.41
C GLU A 197 -29.74 -12.62 1.91
N ALA A 198 -29.00 -12.68 0.79
CA ALA A 198 -28.42 -13.94 0.31
C ALA A 198 -27.41 -14.55 1.30
N ALA A 199 -26.62 -13.73 2.00
CA ALA A 199 -25.69 -14.22 3.02
C ALA A 199 -26.41 -14.71 4.28
N ASN A 200 -27.47 -14.03 4.71
CA ASN A 200 -28.27 -14.43 5.86
C ASN A 200 -29.03 -15.74 5.59
N ASN A 201 -29.64 -15.89 4.41
CA ASN A 201 -30.29 -17.14 4.02
C ASN A 201 -29.32 -18.33 4.06
N LYS A 202 -28.06 -18.11 3.65
CA LYS A 202 -27.01 -19.14 3.70
C LYS A 202 -26.55 -19.47 5.12
N ILE A 203 -26.62 -18.52 6.06
CA ILE A 203 -26.34 -18.76 7.48
C ILE A 203 -27.46 -19.61 8.09
N ASP A 204 -28.72 -19.34 7.74
CA ASP A 204 -29.88 -20.10 8.23
C ASP A 204 -29.86 -21.55 7.70
N GLU A 205 -29.51 -21.75 6.43
CA GLU A 205 -29.29 -23.09 5.85
C GLU A 205 -28.17 -23.86 6.58
N LEU A 206 -27.05 -23.19 6.91
CA LEU A 206 -25.95 -23.80 7.65
C LEU A 206 -26.31 -24.10 9.11
N ALA A 207 -27.19 -23.30 9.72
CA ALA A 207 -27.69 -23.54 11.07
C ALA A 207 -28.59 -24.79 11.12
N LEU A 208 -29.50 -24.93 10.14
CA LEU A 208 -30.35 -26.12 9.99
C LEU A 208 -29.53 -27.39 9.74
N ALA A 209 -28.54 -27.33 8.85
CA ALA A 209 -27.66 -28.47 8.58
C ALA A 209 -26.87 -28.91 9.83
N LYS A 210 -26.45 -27.96 10.69
CA LYS A 210 -25.80 -28.29 11.97
C LYS A 210 -26.76 -28.91 12.97
N GLU A 211 -28.01 -28.48 13.00
CA GLU A 211 -29.03 -29.09 13.87
C GLU A 211 -29.31 -30.55 13.45
N GLU A 212 -29.38 -30.81 12.14
CA GLU A 212 -29.51 -32.18 11.61
C GLU A 212 -28.30 -33.04 11.96
N GLN A 213 -27.08 -32.53 11.78
CA GLN A 213 -25.85 -33.23 12.20
C GLN A 213 -25.86 -33.55 13.71
N GLY A 214 -26.33 -32.62 14.54
CA GLY A 214 -26.50 -32.83 15.98
C GLY A 214 -27.49 -33.96 16.30
N LYS A 215 -28.61 -34.03 15.56
CA LYS A 215 -29.60 -35.11 15.71
C LYS A 215 -29.03 -36.47 15.28
N THR A 216 -28.30 -36.53 14.16
CA THR A 216 -27.64 -37.76 13.70
C THR A 216 -26.59 -38.22 14.72
N LEU A 217 -25.77 -37.31 15.24
CA LEU A 217 -24.76 -37.63 16.25
C LEU A 217 -25.42 -38.13 17.55
N ALA A 218 -26.50 -37.49 18.00
CA ALA A 218 -27.24 -37.94 19.17
C ALA A 218 -27.83 -39.35 18.98
N SER A 219 -28.35 -39.66 17.78
CA SER A 219 -28.85 -40.99 17.43
C SER A 219 -27.74 -42.05 17.43
N VAL A 220 -26.57 -41.72 16.88
CA VAL A 220 -25.41 -42.63 16.89
C VAL A 220 -24.93 -42.88 18.32
N MET A 221 -24.83 -41.83 19.15
CA MET A 221 -24.44 -41.96 20.55
C MET A 221 -25.44 -42.80 21.36
N ALA A 222 -26.74 -42.66 21.10
CA ALA A 222 -27.78 -43.48 21.73
C ALA A 222 -27.66 -44.97 21.32
N TYR A 223 -27.40 -45.24 20.05
CA TYR A 223 -27.18 -46.61 19.55
C TYR A 223 -25.93 -47.24 20.18
N LEU A 224 -24.80 -46.52 20.21
CA LEU A 224 -23.56 -47.02 20.82
C LEU A 224 -23.75 -47.32 22.32
N LYS A 225 -24.51 -46.48 23.03
CA LYS A 225 -24.86 -46.73 24.44
C LYS A 225 -25.69 -48.00 24.63
N GLN A 226 -26.61 -48.31 23.72
CA GLN A 226 -27.37 -49.58 23.74
C GLN A 226 -26.48 -50.81 23.48
N GLN A 227 -25.42 -50.65 22.70
CA GLN A 227 -24.42 -51.70 22.43
C GLN A 227 -23.39 -51.86 23.55
N GLY A 228 -23.56 -51.15 24.68
CA GLY A 228 -22.66 -51.24 25.84
C GLY A 228 -21.37 -50.45 25.71
N PHE A 229 -21.22 -49.60 24.69
CA PHE A 229 -20.11 -48.65 24.61
C PHE A 229 -20.35 -47.49 25.58
N THR A 230 -19.68 -47.53 26.72
CA THR A 230 -19.50 -46.38 27.61
C THR A 230 -18.13 -45.78 27.32
N GLY A 231 -18.11 -44.65 26.59
CA GLY A 231 -16.94 -43.78 26.50
C GLY A 231 -16.82 -42.92 27.75
#